data_AF-A0A8K0KRW5-F1
#
_entry.id   AF-A0A8K0KRW5-F1
#
_cell.length_a   1.000
_cell.length_b   1.000
_cell.length_c   1.000
_cell.angle_alpha   90.00
_cell.angle_beta   90.00
_cell.angle_gamma   90.00
#
_symmetry.space_group_name_H-M   'P 1'
#
loop_
_entity.id
_entity.type
_entity.pdbx_description
1 polymer ?
#
loop_
_entity_poly.entity_id
_entity_poly.type
_entity_poly.pdbx_seq_one_letter_code
_entity_poly.pdbx_strand_id
1 'polypeptide(L)'
;MRRRVHQVNGHKFMATFLRQPTFCSHCREFIWGLGKQGYQCQVCTCVVHKRCHQFVVTKCPGMKDSTQEEQPTQGQSQRFNVNVPHRFVVHNYKRFTFCDHCGSLLYGLIRQGLQCEG
;
A
#
# COMPACT_ATOMS: atom_id res chain seq x y z
N MET A 1 -18.58 -10.67 -18.09
CA MET A 1 -18.69 -11.04 -16.66
C MET A 1 -18.04 -9.94 -15.80
N ARG A 2 -18.82 -9.16 -15.05
CA ARG A 2 -18.32 -7.98 -14.30
C ARG A 2 -17.58 -8.46 -13.04
N ARG A 3 -16.30 -8.12 -12.87
CA ARG A 3 -15.53 -8.48 -11.67
C ARG A 3 -16.13 -7.74 -10.45
N ARG A 4 -16.44 -8.47 -9.37
CA ARG A 4 -16.97 -7.90 -8.12
C ARG A 4 -15.93 -6.97 -7.47
N VAL A 5 -16.34 -5.74 -7.14
CA VAL A 5 -15.51 -4.74 -6.46
C VAL A 5 -15.92 -4.70 -4.99
N HIS A 6 -14.94 -4.68 -4.09
CA HIS A 6 -15.15 -4.56 -2.65
C HIS A 6 -14.77 -3.15 -2.22
N GLN A 7 -15.71 -2.38 -1.66
CA GLN A 7 -15.45 -1.00 -1.25
C GLN A 7 -15.28 -0.90 0.27
N VAL A 8 -14.14 -0.38 0.73
CA VAL A 8 -13.79 -0.27 2.16
C VAL A 8 -13.00 1.02 2.38
N ASN A 9 -13.48 1.95 3.23
CA ASN A 9 -12.76 3.21 3.56
C ASN A 9 -12.27 4.00 2.33
N GLY A 10 -13.08 4.04 1.27
CA GLY A 10 -12.74 4.69 0.00
C GLY A 10 -11.83 3.88 -0.93
N HIS A 11 -11.34 2.71 -0.52
CA HIS A 11 -10.63 1.80 -1.41
C HIS A 11 -11.62 1.02 -2.27
N LYS A 12 -11.33 0.86 -3.56
CA LYS A 12 -12.06 -0.02 -4.49
C LYS A 12 -11.22 -1.27 -4.78
N PHE A 13 -11.31 -2.26 -3.90
CA PHE A 13 -10.54 -3.50 -3.97
C PHE A 13 -11.07 -4.45 -5.04
N MET A 14 -10.18 -4.92 -5.91
CA MET A 14 -10.48 -5.90 -6.94
C MET A 14 -9.51 -7.07 -6.90
N ALA A 15 -10.05 -8.27 -7.11
CA ALA A 15 -9.27 -9.50 -7.25
C ALA A 15 -8.36 -9.42 -8.49
N THR A 16 -7.05 -9.41 -8.25
CA THR A 16 -6.01 -9.28 -9.27
C THR A 16 -4.98 -10.39 -9.17
N PHE A 17 -4.21 -10.58 -10.24
CA PHE A 17 -3.02 -11.41 -10.25
C PHE A 17 -1.82 -10.55 -9.92
N LEU A 18 -1.09 -10.90 -8.86
CA LEU A 18 0.12 -10.19 -8.48
C LEU A 18 1.28 -10.81 -9.25
N ARG A 19 1.80 -10.07 -10.23
CA ARG A 19 2.89 -10.52 -11.11
C ARG A 19 4.25 -10.55 -10.40
N GLN A 20 4.35 -9.89 -9.25
CA GLN A 20 5.54 -9.83 -8.44
C GLN A 20 5.25 -10.33 -7.02
N PRO A 21 6.25 -10.91 -6.33
CA PRO A 21 6.17 -11.19 -4.91
C PRO A 21 5.74 -9.92 -4.15
N THR A 22 4.55 -9.92 -3.56
CA THR A 22 3.95 -8.73 -2.93
C THR A 22 3.55 -9.05 -1.49
N PHE A 23 3.75 -8.10 -0.58
CA PHE A 23 3.34 -8.20 0.83
C PHE A 23 2.01 -7.49 1.07
N CYS A 24 1.24 -7.98 2.04
CA CYS A 24 -0.03 -7.38 2.42
C CYS A 24 0.17 -6.07 3.19
N SER A 25 -0.43 -4.97 2.74
CA SER A 25 -0.33 -3.67 3.42
C SER A 25 -0.94 -3.66 4.83
N HIS A 26 -1.79 -4.63 5.18
CA HIS A 26 -2.40 -4.74 6.50
C HIS A 26 -1.57 -5.59 7.48
N CYS A 27 -1.29 -6.86 7.15
CA CYS A 27 -0.57 -7.76 8.05
C CYS A 27 0.93 -7.88 7.78
N ARG A 28 1.44 -7.23 6.72
CA ARG A 28 2.85 -7.26 6.28
C ARG A 28 3.41 -8.64 5.90
N GLU A 29 2.55 -9.64 5.83
CA GLU A 29 2.90 -11.00 5.40
C GLU A 29 2.83 -11.18 3.88
N PHE A 30 3.57 -12.16 3.37
CA PHE A 30 3.64 -12.46 1.95
C PHE A 30 2.27 -12.91 1.39
N ILE A 31 1.89 -12.40 0.21
CA ILE A 31 0.66 -12.81 -0.48
C ILE A 31 0.97 -13.97 -1.42
N TRP A 32 0.63 -15.18 -0.98
CA TRP A 32 0.91 -16.44 -1.66
C TRP A 32 -0.38 -17.20 -2.02
N GLY A 33 -0.30 -18.08 -3.01
CA GLY A 33 -1.40 -18.92 -3.49
C GLY A 33 -1.51 -18.99 -5.01
N LEU A 34 -2.27 -19.96 -5.51
CA LEU A 34 -2.55 -20.13 -6.94
C LEU A 34 -3.69 -19.21 -7.41
N GLY A 35 -3.54 -18.60 -8.59
CA GLY A 35 -4.56 -17.74 -9.18
C GLY A 35 -4.52 -16.29 -8.67
N LYS A 36 -5.68 -15.66 -8.52
CA LYS A 36 -5.79 -14.30 -7.96
C LYS A 36 -5.55 -14.35 -6.45
N GLN A 37 -4.31 -14.11 -6.02
CA GLN A 37 -3.90 -14.30 -4.62
C GLN A 37 -4.35 -13.16 -3.68
N GLY A 38 -4.61 -11.96 -4.22
CA GLY A 38 -4.91 -10.78 -3.40
C GLY A 38 -5.89 -9.80 -4.04
N TYR A 39 -6.21 -8.76 -3.27
CA TYR A 39 -6.98 -7.61 -3.72
C TYR A 39 -6.06 -6.41 -3.87
N GLN A 40 -6.20 -5.71 -4.99
CA GLN A 40 -5.52 -4.44 -5.24
C GLN A 40 -6.58 -3.35 -5.39
N CYS A 41 -6.35 -2.23 -4.71
CA CYS A 41 -7.17 -1.04 -4.88
C CYS A 41 -7.01 -0.52 -6.32
N GLN A 42 -8.11 -0.16 -6.99
CA GLN A 42 -8.06 0.43 -8.34
C GLN A 42 -7.64 1.90 -8.34
N VAL A 43 -7.60 2.52 -7.16
CA VAL A 43 -7.42 3.97 -6.98
C VAL A 43 -6.05 4.30 -6.38
N CYS A 44 -5.44 3.37 -5.65
CA CYS A 44 -4.12 3.54 -5.04
C CYS A 44 -3.31 2.24 -5.10
N THR A 45 -2.08 2.26 -4.61
CA THR A 45 -1.16 1.10 -4.62
C THR A 45 -1.41 0.08 -3.49
N CYS A 46 -2.46 0.23 -2.69
CA CYS A 46 -2.75 -0.68 -1.58
C CYS A 46 -3.09 -2.09 -2.08
N VAL A 47 -2.33 -3.09 -1.62
CA VAL A 47 -2.51 -4.51 -1.93
C VAL A 47 -2.64 -5.30 -0.63
N VAL A 48 -3.67 -6.13 -0.53
CA VAL A 48 -3.98 -6.90 0.68
C VAL A 48 -4.43 -8.32 0.35
N HIS A 49 -4.30 -9.24 1.31
CA HIS A 49 -4.94 -10.55 1.18
C HIS A 49 -6.46 -10.40 1.07
N LYS A 50 -7.11 -11.41 0.50
CA LYS A 50 -8.58 -11.50 0.45
C LYS A 50 -9.23 -11.43 1.83
N ARG A 51 -8.61 -11.97 2.87
CA ARG A 51 -9.10 -11.87 4.26
C ARG A 51 -8.81 -10.51 4.91
N CYS A 52 -7.76 -9.82 4.46
CA CYS A 52 -7.29 -8.60 5.11
C CYS A 52 -8.01 -7.32 4.65
N HIS A 53 -8.72 -7.36 3.51
CA HIS A 53 -9.33 -6.16 2.92
C HIS A 53 -10.38 -5.48 3.82
N GLN A 54 -11.07 -6.23 4.67
CA GLN A 54 -12.07 -5.68 5.59
C GLN A 54 -11.45 -4.97 6.80
N PHE A 55 -10.18 -5.26 7.11
CA PHE A 55 -9.47 -4.70 8.26
C PHE A 55 -8.61 -3.47 7.89
N VAL A 56 -8.72 -2.97 6.66
CA VAL A 56 -8.01 -1.76 6.22
C VAL A 56 -8.69 -0.53 6.80
N VAL A 57 -8.14 0.02 7.88
CA VAL A 57 -8.67 1.23 8.56
C VAL A 57 -8.26 2.54 7.90
N THR A 58 -7.22 2.51 7.05
CA THR A 58 -6.70 3.70 6.38
C THR A 58 -7.64 4.16 5.27
N LYS A 59 -7.91 5.46 5.16
CA LYS A 59 -8.65 6.04 4.02
C LYS A 59 -7.82 6.00 2.74
N CYS A 60 -8.46 5.79 1.59
CA CYS A 60 -7.79 5.76 0.31
C CYS A 60 -7.30 7.17 -0.10
N PRO A 61 -6.00 7.36 -0.38
CA PRO A 61 -5.45 8.68 -0.72
C PRO A 61 -5.82 9.16 -2.13
N GLY A 62 -6.24 8.26 -3.03
CA GLY A 62 -6.57 8.62 -4.42
C GLY A 62 -8.06 8.81 -4.68
N MET A 63 -8.92 8.66 -3.65
CA MET A 63 -10.36 8.84 -3.85
C MET A 63 -10.66 10.35 -3.95
N LYS A 64 -11.02 10.80 -5.14
CA LYS A 64 -11.56 12.14 -5.38
C LYS A 64 -12.98 12.13 -4.83
N ASP A 65 -13.21 12.79 -3.70
CA ASP A 65 -14.54 12.89 -3.11
C ASP A 65 -15.45 13.68 -4.09
N SER A 66 -16.56 13.08 -4.51
CA SER A 66 -17.52 13.72 -5.41
C SER A 66 -18.68 14.38 -4.68
N THR A 67 -18.56 14.57 -3.36
CA THR A 67 -19.54 15.31 -2.58
C THR A 67 -18.78 16.24 -1.61
N GLN A 68 -18.93 17.54 -1.82
CA GLN A 68 -18.41 18.58 -0.93
C GLN A 68 -19.11 18.48 0.42
N GLU A 69 -18.36 18.56 1.52
CA GLU A 69 -18.60 19.51 2.61
C GLU A 69 -17.39 19.50 3.56
N GLU A 70 -16.78 20.67 3.69
CA GLU A 70 -15.74 20.97 4.67
C GLU A 70 -16.32 20.85 6.07
N GLN A 71 -16.00 19.78 6.79
CA GLN A 71 -16.10 19.75 8.24
C GLN A 71 -14.88 19.01 8.82
N PRO A 72 -14.05 19.67 9.66
CA PRO A 72 -12.94 19.03 10.32
C PRO A 72 -13.51 18.22 11.48
N THR A 73 -14.00 17.01 11.20
CA THR A 73 -14.28 16.06 12.28
C THR A 73 -12.95 15.59 12.82
N GLN A 74 -12.53 16.31 13.86
CA GLN A 74 -11.54 15.95 14.86
C GLN A 74 -11.91 14.57 15.44
N GLY A 75 -11.50 13.54 14.73
CA GLY A 75 -11.46 12.15 15.17
C GLY A 75 -10.10 11.60 14.79
N GLN A 76 -9.04 12.33 15.15
CA GLN A 76 -7.66 11.94 14.97
C GLN A 76 -7.39 10.69 15.82
N SER A 77 -7.65 9.51 15.24
CA SER A 77 -6.70 8.42 15.47
C SER A 77 -5.34 9.01 15.14
N GLN A 78 -4.48 9.09 16.16
CA GLN A 78 -3.13 9.65 16.12
C GLN A 78 -2.27 8.85 15.13
N ARG A 79 -2.56 8.96 13.84
CA ARG A 79 -1.58 8.68 12.80
C ARG A 79 -0.64 9.86 12.90
N PHE A 80 0.45 9.66 13.64
CA PHE A 80 1.63 10.50 13.58
C PHE A 80 1.89 10.83 12.11
N ASN A 81 1.40 11.99 11.66
CA ASN A 81 1.83 12.62 10.43
C ASN A 81 3.19 13.21 10.76
N VAL A 82 4.15 12.32 10.97
CA VAL A 82 5.57 12.61 10.83
C VAL A 82 5.74 12.80 9.31
N ASN A 83 5.24 13.93 8.80
CA ASN A 83 5.85 14.62 7.67
C ASN A 83 7.15 15.26 8.20
N VAL A 84 7.96 14.47 8.92
CA VAL A 84 9.34 14.83 9.14
C VAL A 84 9.98 14.66 7.78
N PRO A 85 10.62 15.72 7.24
CA PRO A 85 11.28 15.63 5.96
C PRO A 85 12.38 14.58 6.07
N HIS A 86 12.11 13.39 5.54
CA HIS A 86 13.11 12.34 5.45
C HIS A 86 14.17 12.79 4.44
N ARG A 87 15.42 12.94 4.90
CA ARG A 87 16.56 13.13 4.00
C ARG A 87 16.94 11.78 3.41
N PHE A 88 16.40 11.52 2.22
CA PHE A 88 16.68 10.28 1.49
C PHE A 88 18.05 10.35 0.80
N VAL A 89 18.91 9.37 1.07
CA VAL A 89 20.21 9.20 0.43
C VAL A 89 20.30 7.85 -0.27
N VAL A 90 21.07 7.78 -1.35
CA VAL A 90 21.26 6.56 -2.12
C VAL A 90 22.00 5.53 -1.26
N HIS A 91 21.43 4.33 -1.15
CA HIS A 91 21.97 3.25 -0.33
C HIS A 91 22.21 1.96 -1.14
N ASN A 92 23.25 1.23 -0.75
CA ASN A 92 23.58 -0.10 -1.27
C ASN A 92 23.05 -1.17 -0.31
N TYR A 93 21.87 -1.73 -0.60
CA TYR A 93 21.29 -2.80 0.21
C TYR A 93 22.06 -4.10 -0.01
N LYS A 94 22.57 -4.69 1.08
CA LYS A 94 23.31 -5.97 1.06
C LYS A 94 22.39 -7.21 1.13
N ARG A 95 21.07 -7.00 1.20
CA ARG A 95 20.04 -8.05 1.32
C ARG A 95 18.94 -7.79 0.29
N PHE A 96 18.10 -8.79 0.03
CA PHE A 96 16.90 -8.62 -0.77
C PHE A 96 15.93 -7.67 -0.04
N THR A 97 15.90 -6.41 -0.47
CA THR A 97 15.09 -5.35 0.13
C THR A 97 13.94 -4.99 -0.79
N PHE A 98 12.74 -4.83 -0.21
CA PHE A 98 11.57 -4.35 -0.91
C PHE A 98 11.35 -2.86 -0.58
N CYS A 99 10.86 -2.10 -1.54
CA CYS A 99 10.51 -0.69 -1.33
C CYS A 99 9.27 -0.57 -0.44
N ASP A 100 9.34 0.19 0.65
CA ASP A 100 8.19 0.40 1.54
C ASP A 100 7.06 1.25 0.92
N HIS A 101 7.36 2.01 -0.14
CA HIS A 101 6.38 2.85 -0.81
C HIS A 101 5.52 2.08 -1.83
N CYS A 102 6.15 1.25 -2.66
CA CYS A 102 5.48 0.53 -3.76
C CYS A 102 5.51 -0.99 -3.63
N GLY A 103 6.24 -1.55 -2.65
CA GLY A 103 6.36 -2.99 -2.42
C GLY A 103 7.20 -3.74 -3.45
N SER A 104 7.82 -3.06 -4.42
CA SER A 104 8.66 -3.71 -5.43
C SER A 104 10.02 -4.10 -4.87
N LEU A 105 10.57 -5.22 -5.35
CA LEU A 105 11.94 -5.63 -5.03
C LEU A 105 12.94 -4.61 -5.60
N LEU A 106 13.85 -4.13 -4.75
CA LEU A 106 14.99 -3.31 -5.16
C LEU A 106 16.04 -4.24 -5.77
N TYR A 107 16.26 -4.12 -7.09
CA TYR A 107 17.14 -5.01 -7.85
C TYR A 107 18.53 -4.40 -8.06
N GLY A 108 19.53 -5.26 -8.26
CA GLY A 108 20.92 -4.87 -8.54
C GLY A 108 21.86 -5.02 -7.34
N LEU A 109 23.16 -4.85 -7.59
CA LEU A 109 24.23 -5.00 -6.60
C LEU A 109 24.59 -3.69 -5.90
N ILE A 110 24.29 -2.54 -6.52
CA ILE A 110 24.60 -1.19 -6.03
C ILE A 110 23.44 -0.22 -6.33
N ARG A 111 23.31 0.82 -5.50
CA ARG A 111 22.41 1.96 -5.60
C ARG A 111 20.95 1.54 -5.85
N GLN A 112 20.51 0.47 -5.19
CA GLN A 112 19.21 -0.14 -5.48
C GLN A 112 18.04 0.72 -4.98
N GLY A 113 18.26 1.60 -4.00
CA GLY A 113 17.22 2.48 -3.49
C GLY A 113 17.70 3.60 -2.59
N LEU A 114 16.74 4.24 -1.94
CA LEU A 114 16.94 5.38 -1.06
C LEU A 114 16.65 4.99 0.39
N GLN A 115 17.50 5.41 1.32
CA GLN A 115 17.31 5.23 2.76
C GLN A 115 17.31 6.59 3.45
N CYS A 116 16.48 6.75 4.48
CA CYS A 116 16.49 7.94 5.32
C CYS A 116 17.79 8.01 6.12
N GLU A 117 18.47 9.15 6.07
CA GLU A 117 19.58 9.49 6.96
C GLU A 117 18.97 9.96 8.28
N GLY A 118 19.22 9.22 9.36
CA GLY A 118 18.76 9.53 10.72
C GLY A 118 19.59 10.62 11.37
#